data_AF-A0A957P6V5-F1
#
_entry.id   AF-A0A957P6V5-F1
#
_cell.length_a   1.000
_cell.length_b   1.000
_cell.length_c   1.000
_cell.angle_alpha   90.00
_cell.angle_beta   90.00
_cell.angle_gamma   90.00
#
_symmetry.space_group_name_H-M   'P 1'
#
loop_
_entity.id
_entity.type
_entity.pdbx_description
1 polymer ?
#
loop_
_entity_poly.entity_id
_entity_poly.type
_entity_poly.pdbx_seq_one_letter_code
_entity_poly.pdbx_strand_id
1 'polypeptide(L)'
;APVYRLLSPLAGLCYLIVALILSRQQWLGPAWLTFGSLATLGLIQLFFGYIENYSFAATGILLYLGLGLAVLRGRVPLWAAALALSVTNATHPSTVVLAPSLLYIGWQLVARVTVSAQSTHKPRRYSLRMATLQIGLPVIAVALATVLFMEVGGHGIQALLTDDRPGGGDARWLVPLWATSTRWEYYTMFSWEHLRDFLNEQMLVAPVVLPSLVWIGMETFRRRRSHKRSLTASQPLEATGRRAADFDFLLIATLCYIGFIWLWNPDYGGQRDWDLFSLASIPAALLFSESVALVLPERQYLRTGALPLLIIQALHTIIWIYQNTLPWEWP
;
A
#
# COMPACT_ATOMS: atom_id res chain seq x y z
N ALA A 1 15.39 -18.38 12.32
CA ALA A 1 14.22 -19.25 12.06
C ALA A 1 13.19 -19.29 13.20
N PRO A 2 13.51 -19.56 14.48
CA PRO A 2 12.47 -19.74 15.51
C PRO A 2 11.74 -18.43 15.90
N VAL A 3 12.44 -17.29 15.86
CA VAL A 3 11.86 -15.99 16.23
C VAL A 3 10.76 -15.57 15.25
N TYR A 4 10.99 -15.66 13.94
CA TYR A 4 9.99 -15.30 12.92
C TYR A 4 8.73 -16.16 12.96
N ARG A 5 8.83 -17.44 13.33
CA ARG A 5 7.65 -18.31 13.51
C ARG A 5 6.67 -17.80 14.55
N LEU A 6 7.16 -17.07 15.57
CA LEU A 6 6.33 -16.46 16.60
C LEU A 6 5.94 -15.02 16.24
N LEU A 7 6.88 -14.28 15.65
CA LEU A 7 6.69 -12.86 15.34
C LEU A 7 5.74 -12.61 14.16
N SER A 8 5.77 -13.44 13.12
CA SER A 8 4.88 -13.31 11.95
C SER A 8 3.38 -13.41 12.33
N PRO A 9 2.94 -14.39 13.15
CA PRO A 9 1.56 -14.42 13.65
C PRO A 9 1.17 -13.22 14.52
N LEU A 10 2.11 -12.70 15.34
CA LEU A 10 1.87 -11.50 16.13
C LEU A 10 1.68 -10.26 15.24
N ALA A 11 2.49 -10.12 14.18
CA ALA A 11 2.28 -9.10 13.16
C ALA A 11 0.90 -9.26 12.49
N GLY A 12 0.48 -10.48 12.18
CA GLY A 12 -0.86 -10.76 11.65
C GLY A 12 -1.99 -10.34 12.59
N LEU A 13 -1.87 -10.60 13.89
CA LEU A 13 -2.83 -10.12 14.88
C LEU A 13 -2.89 -8.58 14.90
N CYS A 14 -1.74 -7.92 14.89
CA CYS A 14 -1.67 -6.46 14.81
C CYS A 14 -2.31 -5.94 13.51
N TYR A 15 -2.02 -6.55 12.36
CA TYR A 15 -2.62 -6.23 11.07
C TYR A 15 -4.15 -6.32 11.13
N LEU A 16 -4.71 -7.41 11.65
CA LEU A 16 -6.16 -7.60 11.79
C LEU A 16 -6.80 -6.58 12.73
N ILE A 17 -6.14 -6.22 13.83
CA ILE A 17 -6.60 -5.16 14.74
C ILE A 17 -6.68 -3.82 14.00
N VAL A 18 -5.63 -3.44 13.26
CA VAL A 18 -5.63 -2.20 12.47
C VAL A 18 -6.71 -2.25 11.38
N ALA A 19 -6.87 -3.39 10.69
CA ALA A 19 -7.92 -3.58 9.69
C ALA A 19 -9.33 -3.43 10.28
N LEU A 20 -9.58 -3.95 11.49
CA LEU A 20 -10.83 -3.77 12.22
C LEU A 20 -11.07 -2.32 12.64
N ILE A 21 -10.03 -1.60 13.07
CA ILE A 21 -10.13 -0.18 13.42
C ILE A 21 -10.46 0.65 12.19
N LEU A 22 -9.82 0.35 11.05
CA LEU A 22 -10.06 1.02 9.78
C LEU A 22 -11.42 0.66 9.19
N SER A 23 -11.91 -0.57 9.31
CA SER A 23 -13.21 -0.93 8.76
C SER A 23 -14.39 -0.21 9.44
N ARG A 24 -14.23 0.20 10.70
CA ARG A 24 -15.23 1.02 11.41
C ARG A 24 -15.36 2.43 10.86
N GLN A 25 -14.44 2.84 9.99
CA GLN A 25 -14.44 4.14 9.34
C GLN A 25 -15.42 4.15 8.15
N GLN A 26 -16.66 4.59 8.39
CA GLN A 26 -17.76 4.59 7.40
C GLN A 26 -17.47 5.30 6.06
N TRP A 27 -16.42 6.12 6.02
CA TRP A 27 -16.03 6.89 4.86
C TRP A 27 -15.17 6.13 3.86
N LEU A 28 -14.48 5.06 4.30
CA LEU A 28 -13.82 4.09 3.42
C LEU A 28 -14.82 3.12 2.78
N GLY A 29 -16.04 3.06 3.33
CA GLY A 29 -17.09 2.14 2.91
C GLY A 29 -17.72 1.43 4.11
N PRO A 30 -18.63 0.48 3.87
CA PRO A 30 -19.14 -0.38 4.92
C PRO A 30 -18.04 -1.23 5.54
N ALA A 31 -18.10 -1.47 6.85
CA ALA A 31 -17.07 -2.22 7.57
C ALA A 31 -16.79 -3.62 6.99
N TRP A 32 -17.83 -4.34 6.55
CA TRP A 32 -17.65 -5.65 5.94
C TRP A 32 -16.85 -5.61 4.63
N LEU A 33 -16.96 -4.52 3.86
CA LEU A 33 -16.25 -4.37 2.60
C LEU A 33 -14.77 -4.10 2.85
N THR A 34 -14.46 -3.11 3.68
CA THR A 34 -13.08 -2.75 4.01
C THR A 34 -12.35 -3.86 4.77
N PHE A 35 -13.02 -4.48 5.75
CA PHE A 35 -12.41 -5.61 6.47
C PHE A 35 -12.28 -6.83 5.55
N GLY A 36 -13.34 -7.17 4.82
CA GLY A 36 -13.34 -8.32 3.92
C GLY A 36 -12.29 -8.18 2.82
N SER A 37 -12.12 -7.00 2.23
CA SER A 37 -11.10 -6.77 1.19
C SER A 37 -9.68 -6.95 1.72
N LEU A 38 -9.38 -6.48 2.93
CA LEU A 38 -8.06 -6.59 3.57
C LEU A 38 -7.77 -7.98 4.15
N ALA A 39 -8.79 -8.64 4.71
CA ALA A 39 -8.65 -9.92 5.41
C ALA A 39 -8.68 -11.14 4.47
N THR A 40 -8.93 -10.91 3.18
CA THR A 40 -8.97 -11.97 2.15
C THR A 40 -7.88 -11.82 1.10
N LEU A 41 -6.93 -10.90 1.26
CA LEU A 41 -5.77 -10.79 0.37
C LEU A 41 -4.87 -12.02 0.52
N GLY A 42 -4.23 -12.43 -0.58
CA GLY A 42 -3.27 -13.54 -0.55
C GLY A 42 -2.08 -13.29 0.38
N LEU A 43 -1.74 -12.02 0.64
CA LEU A 43 -0.71 -11.62 1.60
C LEU A 43 -0.95 -12.15 3.02
N ILE A 44 -2.19 -12.51 3.38
CA ILE A 44 -2.53 -13.09 4.70
C ILE A 44 -1.64 -14.30 5.02
N GLN A 45 -1.12 -14.99 3.99
CA GLN A 45 -0.22 -16.10 4.21
C GLN A 45 1.11 -15.71 4.89
N LEU A 46 1.54 -14.44 4.78
CA LEU A 46 2.72 -13.90 5.46
C LEU A 46 2.62 -14.00 6.99
N PHE A 47 1.43 -14.23 7.53
CA PHE A 47 1.18 -14.29 8.97
C PHE A 47 1.21 -15.71 9.55
N PHE A 48 1.43 -16.75 8.74
CA PHE A 48 1.53 -18.14 9.23
C PHE A 48 2.99 -18.58 9.43
N GLY A 49 3.77 -17.76 10.15
CA GLY A 49 5.15 -18.09 10.51
C GLY A 49 6.15 -17.86 9.38
N TYR A 50 5.82 -16.95 8.46
CA TYR A 50 6.71 -16.54 7.38
C TYR A 50 8.06 -16.06 7.93
N ILE A 51 9.15 -16.45 7.28
CA ILE A 51 10.50 -16.35 7.84
C ILE A 51 11.17 -14.99 7.64
N GLU A 52 10.53 -14.08 6.91
CA GLU A 52 11.05 -12.76 6.54
C GLU A 52 10.20 -11.61 7.11
N ASN A 53 10.75 -10.40 6.98
CA ASN A 53 10.19 -9.17 7.57
C ASN A 53 8.92 -8.65 6.89
N TYR A 54 8.44 -9.27 5.81
CA TYR A 54 7.27 -8.78 5.07
C TYR A 54 5.99 -8.74 5.91
N SER A 55 5.86 -9.61 6.92
CA SER A 55 4.72 -9.58 7.86
C SER A 55 4.66 -8.27 8.67
N PHE A 56 5.82 -7.76 9.11
CA PHE A 56 5.94 -6.46 9.75
C PHE A 56 5.70 -5.32 8.77
N ALA A 57 6.25 -5.44 7.55
CA ALA A 57 6.03 -4.45 6.50
C ALA A 57 4.54 -4.29 6.17
N ALA A 58 3.81 -5.39 6.00
CA ALA A 58 2.37 -5.38 5.74
C ALA A 58 1.59 -4.65 6.86
N THR A 59 1.91 -4.96 8.11
CA THR A 59 1.31 -4.30 9.28
C THR A 59 1.64 -2.81 9.32
N GLY A 60 2.91 -2.45 9.09
CA GLY A 60 3.40 -1.09 9.07
C GLY A 60 2.77 -0.24 7.95
N ILE A 61 2.63 -0.81 6.74
CA ILE A 61 1.93 -0.18 5.61
C ILE A 61 0.48 0.11 5.99
N LEU A 62 -0.26 -0.85 6.52
CA LEU A 62 -1.66 -0.64 6.88
C LEU A 62 -1.82 0.41 7.98
N LEU A 63 -0.94 0.39 8.99
CA LEU A 63 -0.90 1.40 10.05
C LEU A 63 -0.59 2.79 9.50
N TYR A 64 0.43 2.90 8.62
CA TYR A 64 0.79 4.14 7.95
C TYR A 64 -0.39 4.71 7.15
N LEU A 65 -1.03 3.90 6.31
CA LEU A 65 -2.17 4.33 5.50
C LEU A 65 -3.32 4.80 6.40
N GLY A 66 -3.61 4.05 7.47
CA GLY A 66 -4.63 4.42 8.45
C GLY A 66 -4.34 5.73 9.18
N LEU A 67 -3.09 5.95 9.59
CA LEU A 67 -2.66 7.21 10.21
C LEU A 67 -2.66 8.36 9.21
N GLY A 68 -2.20 8.17 7.97
CA GLY A 68 -2.22 9.20 6.92
C GLY A 68 -3.63 9.69 6.62
N LEU A 69 -4.57 8.76 6.51
CA LEU A 69 -6.00 9.00 6.44
C LEU A 69 -6.55 9.78 7.65
N ALA A 70 -6.10 9.45 8.86
CA ALA A 70 -6.46 10.21 10.07
C ALA A 70 -5.83 11.62 10.10
N VAL A 71 -4.63 11.81 9.55
CA VAL A 71 -3.96 13.12 9.41
C VAL A 71 -4.73 14.03 8.47
N LEU A 72 -5.14 13.53 7.30
CA LEU A 72 -5.96 14.28 6.33
C LEU A 72 -7.30 14.74 6.91
N ARG A 73 -7.73 14.12 8.01
CA ARG A 73 -8.95 14.44 8.75
C ARG A 73 -8.72 15.29 10.00
N GLY A 74 -7.48 15.66 10.27
CA GLY A 74 -7.11 16.44 11.45
C GLY A 74 -7.27 15.69 12.77
N ARG A 75 -7.32 14.35 12.76
CA ARG A 75 -7.48 13.54 13.97
C ARG A 75 -6.15 13.23 14.66
N VAL A 76 -5.08 13.11 13.89
CA VAL A 76 -3.72 12.83 14.38
C VAL A 76 -2.72 13.77 13.71
N PRO A 77 -1.57 14.06 14.34
CA PRO A 77 -0.53 14.92 13.76
C PRO A 77 0.24 14.22 12.63
N LEU A 78 0.81 15.00 11.70
CA LEU A 78 1.55 14.49 10.53
C LEU A 78 2.76 13.63 10.94
N TRP A 79 3.42 13.97 12.05
CA TRP A 79 4.56 13.20 12.54
C TRP A 79 4.22 11.75 12.87
N ALA A 80 2.97 11.44 13.24
CA ALA A 80 2.56 10.08 13.56
C ALA A 80 2.56 9.19 12.30
N ALA A 81 2.03 9.70 11.19
CA ALA A 81 2.10 9.00 9.90
C ALA A 81 3.55 8.89 9.39
N ALA A 82 4.34 9.97 9.53
CA ALA A 82 5.74 9.95 9.16
C ALA A 82 6.55 8.93 9.97
N LEU A 83 6.33 8.85 11.28
CA LEU A 83 6.97 7.87 12.16
C LEU A 83 6.58 6.44 11.77
N ALA A 84 5.29 6.19 11.53
CA ALA A 84 4.82 4.87 11.10
C ALA A 84 5.48 4.43 9.79
N LEU A 85 5.54 5.29 8.77
CA LEU A 85 6.25 4.97 7.53
C LEU A 85 7.75 4.79 7.75
N SER A 86 8.38 5.62 8.59
CA SER A 86 9.83 5.53 8.85
C SER A 86 10.20 4.21 9.54
N VAL A 87 9.42 3.80 10.54
CA VAL A 87 9.57 2.48 11.19
C VAL A 87 9.32 1.36 10.19
N THR A 88 8.32 1.51 9.31
CA THR A 88 8.03 0.52 8.25
C THR A 88 9.20 0.39 7.27
N ASN A 89 9.80 1.51 6.84
CA ASN A 89 11.02 1.53 6.02
C ASN A 89 12.19 0.82 6.71
N ALA A 90 12.34 0.99 8.02
CA ALA A 90 13.35 0.30 8.80
C ALA A 90 13.11 -1.21 8.89
N THR A 91 11.85 -1.67 8.86
CA THR A 91 11.52 -3.10 8.80
C THR A 91 11.72 -3.68 7.40
N HIS A 92 11.44 -2.90 6.35
CA HIS A 92 11.56 -3.34 4.98
C HIS A 92 11.76 -2.16 4.01
N PRO A 93 12.94 -2.04 3.35
CA PRO A 93 13.27 -0.90 2.51
C PRO A 93 12.35 -0.66 1.31
N SER A 94 11.71 -1.71 0.76
CA SER A 94 10.79 -1.55 -0.39
C SER A 94 9.62 -0.62 -0.09
N THR A 95 9.28 -0.41 1.19
CA THR A 95 8.18 0.47 1.60
C THR A 95 8.50 1.97 1.39
N VAL A 96 9.76 2.32 1.08
CA VAL A 96 10.18 3.70 0.74
C VAL A 96 9.40 4.27 -0.44
N VAL A 97 8.88 3.41 -1.31
CA VAL A 97 8.05 3.77 -2.46
C VAL A 97 6.77 4.50 -2.06
N LEU A 98 6.34 4.40 -0.79
CA LEU A 98 5.22 5.15 -0.25
C LEU A 98 5.55 6.60 0.12
N ALA A 99 6.82 7.03 0.12
CA ALA A 99 7.22 8.38 0.49
C ALA A 99 6.49 9.50 -0.27
N PRO A 100 6.21 9.40 -1.59
CA PRO A 100 5.41 10.40 -2.31
C PRO A 100 4.02 10.61 -1.71
N SER A 101 3.38 9.56 -1.20
CA SER A 101 2.07 9.67 -0.54
C SER A 101 2.14 10.42 0.80
N LEU A 102 3.25 10.34 1.53
CA LEU A 102 3.48 11.11 2.76
C LEU A 102 3.72 12.59 2.44
N LEU A 103 4.51 12.87 1.41
CA LEU A 103 4.75 14.23 0.92
C LEU A 103 3.44 14.88 0.47
N TYR A 104 2.57 14.11 -0.19
CA TYR A 104 1.23 14.56 -0.57
C TYR A 104 0.38 14.99 0.64
N ILE A 105 0.38 14.22 1.74
CA ILE A 105 -0.32 14.63 2.97
C ILE A 105 0.25 15.96 3.49
N GLY A 106 1.58 16.08 3.57
CA GLY A 106 2.24 17.32 3.99
C GLY A 106 1.84 18.52 3.13
N TRP A 107 1.82 18.34 1.81
CA TRP A 107 1.37 19.35 0.85
C TRP A 107 -0.10 19.73 1.05
N GLN A 108 -1.01 18.77 1.22
CA GLN A 108 -2.42 19.02 1.48
C GLN A 108 -2.65 19.84 2.76
N LEU A 109 -1.90 19.56 3.82
CA LEU A 109 -2.00 20.33 5.07
C LEU A 109 -1.53 21.78 4.89
N VAL A 110 -0.48 22.02 4.11
CA VAL A 110 -0.02 23.38 3.79
C VAL A 110 -1.01 24.10 2.87
N ALA A 111 -1.52 23.43 1.84
CA ALA A 111 -2.44 24.01 0.86
C ALA A 111 -3.80 24.42 1.46
N ARG A 112 -4.32 23.65 2.41
CA ARG A 112 -5.60 23.96 3.09
C ARG A 112 -5.55 25.24 3.93
N VAL A 113 -4.38 25.63 4.44
CA VAL A 113 -4.18 26.90 5.17
C VAL A 113 -4.41 28.10 4.26
N THR A 114 -4.09 27.97 2.97
CA THR A 114 -4.23 29.06 1.99
C THR A 114 -5.69 29.34 1.63
N VAL A 115 -6.55 28.31 1.62
CA VAL A 115 -7.96 28.42 1.18
C VAL A 115 -8.91 28.75 2.34
N SER A 116 -8.60 28.34 3.57
CA SER A 116 -9.48 28.50 4.75
C SER A 116 -9.41 29.90 5.40
N ALA A 117 -8.92 30.92 4.69
CA ALA A 117 -8.84 32.29 5.20
C ALA A 117 -10.21 32.97 5.42
N GLN A 118 -11.32 32.33 5.04
CA GLN A 118 -12.69 32.84 5.18
C GLN A 118 -13.53 32.16 6.29
N SER A 119 -12.99 31.20 7.03
CA SER A 119 -13.72 30.55 8.15
C SER A 119 -13.44 31.25 9.49
N THR A 120 -14.49 31.46 10.28
CA THR A 120 -14.48 32.16 11.58
C THR A 120 -13.74 31.41 12.69
N HIS A 121 -13.45 30.12 12.50
CA HIS A 121 -12.60 29.36 13.42
C HIS A 121 -11.14 29.48 13.00
N LYS A 122 -10.30 30.17 13.81
CA LYS A 122 -8.85 30.31 13.59
C LYS A 122 -8.21 28.97 13.21
N PRO A 123 -7.89 28.73 11.93
CA PRO A 123 -7.25 27.48 11.54
C PRO A 123 -5.84 27.47 12.12
N ARG A 124 -5.43 26.33 12.68
CA ARG A 124 -4.06 26.11 13.13
C ARG A 124 -3.15 26.21 11.89
N ARG A 125 -2.44 27.33 11.73
CA ARG A 125 -1.58 27.60 10.56
C ARG A 125 -0.50 26.51 10.47
N TYR A 126 -0.67 25.58 9.54
CA TYR A 126 0.38 24.65 9.13
C TYR A 126 1.33 25.39 8.18
N SER A 127 2.53 25.70 8.67
CA SER A 127 3.59 26.26 7.82
C SER A 127 4.34 25.14 7.10
N LEU A 128 4.95 25.46 5.95
CA LEU A 128 5.86 24.54 5.26
C LEU A 128 6.95 24.02 6.20
N ARG A 129 7.53 24.91 7.03
CA ARG A 129 8.53 24.54 8.06
C ARG A 129 8.00 23.48 9.02
N MET A 130 6.75 23.63 9.50
CA MET A 130 6.15 22.64 10.40
C MET A 130 5.93 21.30 9.71
N ALA A 131 5.49 21.30 8.45
CA ALA A 131 5.32 20.06 7.67
C ALA A 131 6.67 19.37 7.45
N THR A 132 7.70 20.12 7.04
CA THR A 132 9.07 19.61 6.86
C THR A 132 9.63 19.03 8.16
N LEU A 133 9.45 19.70 9.30
CA LEU A 133 9.93 19.18 10.59
C LEU A 133 9.17 17.93 11.02
N GLN A 134 7.85 17.89 10.86
CA GLN A 134 7.05 16.72 11.24
C GLN A 134 7.31 15.49 10.37
N ILE A 135 7.73 15.67 9.10
CA ILE A 135 8.16 14.55 8.25
C ILE A 135 9.63 14.22 8.51
N GLY A 136 10.50 15.22 8.49
CA GLY A 136 11.95 15.04 8.53
C GLY A 136 12.46 14.49 9.86
N LEU A 137 11.93 14.94 11.01
CA LEU A 137 12.41 14.49 12.32
C LEU A 137 12.22 12.97 12.52
N PRO A 138 11.03 12.38 12.33
CA PRO A 138 10.88 10.92 12.43
C PRO A 138 11.74 10.15 11.44
N VAL A 139 11.83 10.61 10.19
CA VAL A 139 12.63 9.95 9.14
C VAL A 139 14.10 9.91 9.53
N ILE A 140 14.67 11.06 9.93
CA ILE A 140 16.08 11.15 10.34
C ILE A 140 16.32 10.32 11.60
N ALA A 141 15.44 10.44 12.61
CA ALA A 141 15.61 9.72 13.88
C ALA A 141 15.61 8.20 13.68
N VAL A 142 14.65 7.68 12.91
CA VAL A 142 14.58 6.23 12.64
C VAL A 142 15.73 5.79 11.73
N ALA A 143 16.08 6.56 10.69
CA ALA A 143 17.21 6.22 9.83
C ALA A 143 18.53 6.14 10.61
N LEU A 144 18.80 7.11 11.50
CA LEU A 144 19.98 7.08 12.36
C LEU A 144 19.96 5.89 13.33
N ALA A 145 18.81 5.56 13.92
CA ALA A 145 18.67 4.40 14.78
C ALA A 145 18.91 3.08 14.01
N THR A 146 18.38 2.96 12.80
CA THR A 146 18.60 1.80 11.92
C THR A 146 20.07 1.66 11.56
N VAL A 147 20.73 2.75 11.11
CA VAL A 147 22.16 2.73 10.80
C VAL A 147 22.98 2.34 12.02
N LEU A 148 22.70 2.91 13.20
CA LEU A 148 23.40 2.54 14.43
C LEU A 148 23.23 1.07 14.76
N PHE A 149 22.01 0.52 14.63
CA PHE A 149 21.75 -0.89 14.87
C PHE A 149 22.48 -1.80 13.88
N MET A 150 22.53 -1.39 12.61
CA MET A 150 23.27 -2.08 11.55
C MET A 150 24.78 -2.09 11.82
N GLU A 151 25.36 -0.95 12.21
CA GLU A 151 26.78 -0.84 12.60
C GLU A 151 27.10 -1.74 13.80
N VAL A 152 26.28 -1.71 14.85
CA VAL A 152 26.45 -2.57 16.03
C VAL A 152 26.30 -4.06 15.67
N GLY A 153 25.46 -4.38 14.69
CA GLY A 153 25.24 -5.74 14.19
C GLY A 153 26.29 -6.24 13.20
N GLY A 154 27.27 -5.42 12.82
CA GLY A 154 28.30 -5.79 11.82
C GLY A 154 27.83 -5.73 10.36
N HIS A 155 26.62 -5.22 10.11
CA HIS A 155 26.03 -5.03 8.78
C HIS A 155 25.89 -3.54 8.45
N GLY A 156 26.89 -2.75 8.84
CA GLY A 156 26.90 -1.29 8.73
C GLY A 156 26.93 -0.75 7.29
N ILE A 157 27.25 0.55 7.15
CA ILE A 157 27.31 1.24 5.86
C ILE A 157 28.30 0.56 4.91
N GLN A 158 29.42 0.05 5.43
CA GLN A 158 30.40 -0.66 4.61
C GLN A 158 29.81 -1.93 3.99
N ALA A 159 29.10 -2.75 4.78
CA ALA A 159 28.48 -3.98 4.30
C ALA A 159 27.39 -3.70 3.26
N LEU A 160 26.59 -2.64 3.46
CA LEU A 160 25.61 -2.17 2.47
C LEU A 160 26.22 -1.75 1.13
N LEU A 161 27.49 -1.35 1.11
CA LEU A 161 28.21 -0.99 -0.11
C LEU A 161 28.93 -2.18 -0.74
N THR A 162 29.03 -3.32 -0.05
CA THR A 162 29.72 -4.52 -0.50
C THR A 162 28.78 -5.72 -0.58
N ASP A 163 28.64 -6.46 0.51
CA ASP A 163 28.05 -7.80 0.56
C ASP A 163 26.53 -7.75 0.71
N ASP A 164 26.00 -6.74 1.40
CA ASP A 164 24.56 -6.52 1.65
C ASP A 164 23.97 -5.48 0.69
N ARG A 165 24.62 -5.27 -0.46
CA ARG A 165 24.14 -4.30 -1.43
C ARG A 165 22.73 -4.66 -1.93
N PRO A 166 21.79 -3.70 -1.95
CA PRO A 166 20.44 -3.93 -2.45
C PRO A 166 20.41 -4.27 -3.95
N GLY A 167 19.33 -4.90 -4.39
CA GLY A 167 19.18 -5.43 -5.75
C GLY A 167 19.65 -6.87 -5.90
N GLY A 168 19.67 -7.62 -4.79
CA GLY A 168 19.83 -9.06 -4.82
C GLY A 168 21.20 -9.55 -5.30
N GLY A 169 21.22 -10.72 -5.95
CA GLY A 169 22.41 -11.48 -6.32
C GLY A 169 23.29 -10.85 -7.39
N ASP A 170 22.82 -9.83 -8.12
CA ASP A 170 23.63 -9.00 -9.02
C ASP A 170 23.68 -7.51 -8.68
N ALA A 171 23.00 -7.10 -7.60
CA ALA A 171 22.84 -5.71 -7.17
C ALA A 171 22.16 -4.80 -8.19
N ARG A 172 21.29 -5.35 -9.04
CA ARG A 172 20.49 -4.58 -9.99
C ARG A 172 19.08 -4.45 -9.47
N TRP A 173 18.68 -3.22 -9.20
CA TRP A 173 17.38 -2.93 -8.61
C TRP A 173 16.25 -2.98 -9.65
N LEU A 174 16.58 -2.63 -10.89
CA LEU A 174 15.59 -2.38 -11.93
C LEU A 174 15.60 -3.48 -12.99
N VAL A 175 14.41 -3.86 -13.43
CA VAL A 175 14.25 -4.73 -14.61
C VAL A 175 14.97 -4.08 -15.79
N PRO A 176 15.85 -4.80 -16.52
CA PRO A 176 16.57 -4.23 -17.64
C PRO A 176 15.61 -3.81 -18.76
N LEU A 177 15.88 -2.69 -19.42
CA LEU A 177 14.99 -2.15 -20.45
C LEU A 177 14.96 -3.00 -21.73
N TRP A 178 16.12 -3.53 -22.15
CA TRP A 178 16.29 -4.05 -23.52
C TRP A 178 17.00 -5.41 -23.62
N ALA A 179 17.87 -5.76 -22.69
CA ALA A 179 18.62 -7.01 -22.73
C ALA A 179 18.92 -7.49 -21.31
N THR A 180 18.75 -8.79 -21.10
CA THR A 180 19.23 -9.47 -19.90
C THR A 180 20.72 -9.81 -20.07
N SER A 181 21.45 -9.81 -18.96
CA SER A 181 22.91 -9.91 -18.92
C SER A 181 23.41 -10.70 -17.71
N THR A 182 22.56 -10.94 -16.72
CA THR A 182 22.86 -11.80 -15.57
C THR A 182 21.85 -12.94 -15.50
N ARG A 183 22.15 -13.97 -14.71
CA ARG A 183 21.23 -15.08 -14.43
C ARG A 183 20.04 -14.68 -13.54
N TRP A 184 20.08 -13.49 -12.94
CA TRP A 184 19.07 -12.94 -12.05
C TRP A 184 18.08 -12.03 -12.80
N GLU A 185 18.28 -11.84 -14.11
CA GLU A 185 17.41 -11.08 -15.00
C GLU A 185 16.61 -12.05 -15.89
N TYR A 186 15.36 -12.34 -15.53
CA TYR A 186 14.51 -13.31 -16.27
C TYR A 186 13.86 -12.74 -17.53
N TYR A 187 13.67 -11.42 -17.58
CA TYR A 187 12.96 -10.74 -18.65
C TYR A 187 13.38 -9.27 -18.74
N THR A 188 12.99 -8.61 -19.84
CA THR A 188 13.16 -7.16 -20.02
C THR A 188 11.85 -6.43 -19.71
N MET A 189 11.91 -5.14 -19.38
CA MET A 189 10.77 -4.34 -18.91
C MET A 189 9.55 -4.38 -19.84
N PHE A 190 9.77 -4.49 -21.16
CA PHE A 190 8.69 -4.48 -22.15
C PHE A 190 8.42 -5.84 -22.79
N SER A 191 8.96 -6.93 -22.24
CA SER A 191 8.68 -8.27 -22.77
C SER A 191 7.33 -8.80 -22.30
N TRP A 192 6.82 -9.80 -23.03
CA TRP A 192 5.56 -10.44 -22.68
C TRP A 192 5.64 -11.21 -21.36
N GLU A 193 6.77 -11.83 -21.08
CA GLU A 193 7.06 -12.57 -19.85
C GLU A 193 6.92 -11.66 -18.63
N HIS A 194 7.49 -10.45 -18.68
CA HIS A 194 7.37 -9.48 -17.59
C HIS A 194 5.90 -9.08 -17.35
N LEU A 195 5.17 -8.72 -18.41
CA LEU A 195 3.75 -8.35 -18.29
C LEU A 195 2.92 -9.51 -17.74
N ARG A 196 3.17 -10.73 -18.20
CA ARG A 196 2.47 -11.93 -17.74
C ARG A 196 2.74 -12.18 -16.25
N ASP A 197 4.00 -12.09 -15.82
CA ASP A 197 4.37 -12.31 -14.41
C ASP A 197 3.79 -11.22 -13.52
N PHE A 198 3.81 -9.95 -13.96
CA PHE A 198 3.13 -8.86 -13.29
C PHE A 198 1.63 -9.14 -13.10
N LEU A 199 0.92 -9.53 -14.18
CA LEU A 199 -0.51 -9.83 -14.11
C LEU A 199 -0.79 -11.06 -13.24
N ASN A 200 0.02 -12.11 -13.34
CA ASN A 200 -0.09 -13.30 -12.51
C ASN A 200 0.06 -12.96 -11.04
N GLU A 201 1.03 -12.11 -10.67
CA GLU A 201 1.23 -11.68 -9.30
C GLU A 201 0.02 -10.92 -8.75
N GLN A 202 -0.55 -10.00 -9.55
CA GLN A 202 -1.78 -9.31 -9.15
C GLN A 202 -2.96 -10.28 -8.97
N MET A 203 -3.08 -11.28 -9.85
CA MET A 203 -4.14 -12.30 -9.75
C MET A 203 -3.90 -13.27 -8.59
N LEU A 204 -2.65 -13.49 -8.22
CA LEU A 204 -2.26 -14.37 -7.13
C LEU A 204 -2.59 -13.73 -5.78
N VAL A 205 -2.24 -12.45 -5.58
CA VAL A 205 -2.41 -11.77 -4.29
C VAL A 205 -3.79 -11.13 -4.13
N ALA A 206 -4.32 -10.51 -5.18
CA ALA A 206 -5.53 -9.71 -5.09
C ALA A 206 -6.38 -9.82 -6.37
N PRO A 207 -6.92 -11.01 -6.70
CA PRO A 207 -7.57 -11.31 -7.98
C PRO A 207 -8.73 -10.39 -8.34
N VAL A 208 -9.35 -9.77 -7.34
CA VAL A 208 -10.50 -8.89 -7.53
C VAL A 208 -10.12 -7.42 -7.57
N VAL A 209 -9.11 -7.01 -6.81
CA VAL A 209 -8.88 -5.59 -6.48
C VAL A 209 -8.51 -4.79 -7.71
N LEU A 210 -7.44 -5.18 -8.42
CA LEU A 210 -6.95 -4.42 -9.57
C LEU A 210 -7.94 -4.43 -10.74
N PRO A 211 -8.54 -5.58 -11.15
CA PRO A 211 -9.55 -5.59 -12.21
C PRO A 211 -10.76 -4.71 -11.86
N SER A 212 -11.21 -4.73 -10.61
CA SER A 212 -12.32 -3.88 -10.17
C SER A 212 -11.97 -2.40 -10.22
N LEU A 213 -10.76 -2.02 -9.79
CA LEU A 213 -10.29 -0.63 -9.87
C LEU A 213 -10.20 -0.13 -11.31
N VAL A 214 -9.70 -0.95 -12.24
CA VAL A 214 -9.66 -0.62 -13.67
C VAL A 214 -11.07 -0.39 -14.19
N TRP A 215 -12.01 -1.31 -13.90
CA TRP A 215 -13.40 -1.18 -14.33
C TRP A 215 -14.06 0.10 -13.78
N ILE A 216 -13.91 0.37 -12.48
CA ILE A 216 -14.43 1.57 -11.83
C ILE A 216 -13.84 2.84 -12.44
N GLY A 217 -12.53 2.84 -12.71
CA GLY A 217 -11.84 3.95 -13.36
C GLY A 217 -12.39 4.24 -14.76
N MET A 218 -12.59 3.20 -15.57
CA MET A 218 -13.19 3.30 -16.90
C MET A 218 -14.61 3.86 -16.85
N GLU A 219 -15.45 3.35 -15.95
CA GLU A 219 -16.84 3.81 -15.82
C GLU A 219 -16.91 5.28 -15.33
N THR A 220 -16.07 5.63 -14.36
CA THR A 220 -15.96 7.01 -13.86
C THR A 220 -15.53 7.96 -14.98
N PHE A 221 -14.58 7.55 -15.81
CA PHE A 221 -14.12 8.32 -16.97
C PHE A 221 -15.23 8.50 -18.02
N ARG A 222 -15.99 7.45 -18.32
CA ARG A 222 -17.15 7.51 -19.24
C ARG A 222 -18.22 8.47 -18.72
N ARG A 223 -18.58 8.40 -17.44
CA ARG A 223 -19.56 9.30 -16.81
C ARG A 223 -19.11 10.76 -16.83
N ARG A 224 -17.84 11.05 -16.53
CA ARG A 224 -17.29 12.43 -16.58
C ARG A 224 -17.40 13.05 -17.97
N ARG A 225 -17.19 12.27 -19.04
CA ARG A 225 -17.39 12.75 -20.43
C ARG A 225 -18.85 13.09 -20.72
N SER A 226 -19.79 12.30 -20.21
CA SER A 226 -21.23 12.54 -20.38
C SER A 226 -21.72 13.74 -19.55
N HIS A 227 -21.24 13.88 -18.30
CA HIS A 227 -21.73 14.87 -17.35
C HIS A 227 -21.16 16.29 -17.54
N LYS A 228 -20.06 16.45 -18.29
CA LYS A 228 -19.60 17.79 -18.76
C LYS A 228 -20.67 18.56 -19.57
N ARG A 229 -21.77 17.91 -19.93
CA ARG A 229 -22.91 18.50 -20.64
C ARG A 229 -24.06 18.97 -19.73
N SER A 230 -24.00 18.71 -18.43
CA SER A 230 -25.06 19.06 -17.47
C SER A 230 -24.46 19.39 -16.10
N LEU A 231 -24.01 20.63 -15.91
CA LEU A 231 -23.48 21.09 -14.62
C LEU A 231 -24.29 22.31 -14.13
N THR A 232 -25.37 22.00 -13.43
CA THR A 232 -26.05 22.88 -12.47
C THR A 232 -26.44 22.03 -11.27
N ALA A 233 -25.51 21.76 -10.35
CA ALA A 233 -25.86 21.25 -9.04
C ALA A 233 -24.78 21.54 -7.99
N SER A 234 -25.14 22.43 -7.09
CA SER A 234 -24.46 22.84 -5.86
C SER A 234 -24.42 21.69 -4.84
N GLN A 235 -23.30 20.97 -4.76
CA GLN A 235 -22.95 20.18 -3.58
C GLN A 235 -22.02 20.97 -2.65
N PRO A 236 -22.10 20.76 -1.32
CA PRO A 236 -21.26 21.45 -0.35
C PRO A 236 -19.77 21.12 -0.56
N LEU A 237 -19.00 22.12 -1.00
CA LEU A 237 -17.59 22.04 -1.41
C LEU A 237 -16.65 21.36 -0.40
N GLU A 238 -16.90 21.51 0.90
CA GLU A 238 -15.96 21.06 1.95
C GLU A 238 -15.93 19.53 2.13
N ALA A 239 -17.09 18.87 2.08
CA ALA A 239 -17.17 17.42 2.21
C ALA A 239 -16.55 16.71 1.00
N THR A 240 -16.73 17.30 -0.19
CA THR A 240 -16.17 16.82 -1.45
C THR A 240 -14.65 16.97 -1.47
N GLY A 241 -14.11 18.09 -0.97
CA GLY A 241 -12.67 18.34 -0.93
C GLY A 241 -11.90 17.40 0.00
N ARG A 242 -12.45 17.06 1.17
CA ARG A 242 -11.80 16.09 2.08
C ARG A 242 -11.77 14.69 1.49
N ARG A 243 -12.87 14.25 0.87
CA ARG A 243 -12.96 12.92 0.25
C ARG A 243 -12.06 12.79 -0.98
N ALA A 244 -11.91 13.85 -1.77
CA ALA A 244 -10.94 13.87 -2.86
C ALA A 244 -9.51 13.69 -2.35
N ALA A 245 -9.15 14.34 -1.24
CA ALA A 245 -7.81 14.21 -0.67
C ALA A 245 -7.50 12.79 -0.15
N ASP A 246 -8.49 12.14 0.46
CA ASP A 246 -8.39 10.74 0.91
C ASP A 246 -8.15 9.80 -0.28
N PHE A 247 -8.97 9.94 -1.34
CA PHE A 247 -8.83 9.18 -2.58
C PHE A 247 -7.48 9.38 -3.25
N ASP A 248 -7.05 10.64 -3.44
CA ASP A 248 -5.78 10.97 -4.09
C ASP A 248 -4.59 10.42 -3.30
N PHE A 249 -4.66 10.43 -1.97
CA PHE A 249 -3.63 9.82 -1.12
C PHE A 249 -3.51 8.31 -1.36
N LEU A 250 -4.63 7.58 -1.35
CA LEU A 250 -4.65 6.14 -1.60
C LEU A 250 -4.26 5.80 -3.04
N LEU A 251 -4.65 6.64 -4.00
CA LEU A 251 -4.27 6.51 -5.40
C LEU A 251 -2.77 6.66 -5.58
N ILE A 252 -2.15 7.70 -5.01
CA ILE A 252 -0.69 7.90 -5.07
C ILE A 252 0.02 6.71 -4.42
N ALA A 253 -0.41 6.27 -3.23
CA ALA A 253 0.16 5.11 -2.57
C ALA A 253 0.08 3.85 -3.43
N THR A 254 -1.08 3.61 -4.06
CA THR A 254 -1.32 2.46 -4.96
C THR A 254 -0.42 2.54 -6.20
N LEU A 255 -0.40 3.68 -6.89
CA LEU A 255 0.38 3.85 -8.11
C LEU A 255 1.89 3.73 -7.86
N CYS A 256 2.40 4.27 -6.74
CA CYS A 256 3.80 4.12 -6.39
C CYS A 256 4.18 2.66 -6.12
N TYR A 257 3.33 1.89 -5.44
CA TYR A 257 3.61 0.47 -5.15
C TYR A 257 3.45 -0.42 -6.39
N ILE A 258 2.45 -0.18 -7.23
CA ILE A 258 2.31 -0.86 -8.52
C ILE A 258 3.49 -0.53 -9.43
N GLY A 259 3.92 0.74 -9.44
CA GLY A 259 5.12 1.17 -10.14
C GLY A 259 6.37 0.45 -9.63
N PHE A 260 6.48 0.24 -8.31
CA PHE A 260 7.57 -0.54 -7.73
C PHE A 260 7.60 -1.97 -8.28
N ILE A 261 6.47 -2.69 -8.27
CA ILE A 261 6.41 -4.06 -8.82
C ILE A 261 6.84 -4.08 -10.29
N TRP A 262 6.38 -3.11 -11.08
CA TRP A 262 6.73 -3.03 -12.51
C TRP A 262 8.21 -2.70 -12.75
N LEU A 263 8.83 -1.95 -11.85
CA LEU A 263 10.21 -1.47 -12.04
C LEU A 263 11.24 -2.38 -11.40
N TRP A 264 10.90 -3.10 -10.33
CA TRP A 264 11.82 -3.88 -9.51
C TRP A 264 12.22 -5.20 -10.18
N ASN A 265 13.51 -5.52 -10.20
CA ASN A 265 14.02 -6.81 -10.70
C ASN A 265 13.75 -7.93 -9.67
N PRO A 266 12.91 -8.93 -9.96
CA PRO A 266 12.74 -10.08 -9.08
C PRO A 266 13.79 -11.15 -9.37
N ASP A 267 14.74 -11.27 -8.45
CA ASP A 267 15.85 -12.22 -8.48
C ASP A 267 15.43 -13.68 -8.59
N TYR A 268 14.23 -14.02 -8.13
CA TYR A 268 13.69 -15.38 -8.23
C TYR A 268 12.55 -15.49 -9.26
N GLY A 269 12.27 -14.40 -9.98
CA GLY A 269 11.12 -14.26 -10.87
C GLY A 269 9.85 -13.87 -10.11
N GLY A 270 8.89 -13.26 -10.82
CA GLY A 270 7.72 -12.62 -10.20
C GLY A 270 6.92 -13.55 -9.29
N GLN A 271 6.74 -14.81 -9.69
CA GLN A 271 6.00 -15.81 -8.92
C GLN A 271 6.68 -16.20 -7.60
N ARG A 272 8.01 -16.19 -7.54
CA ARG A 272 8.76 -16.62 -6.34
C ARG A 272 8.93 -15.48 -5.34
N ASP A 273 9.03 -14.25 -5.84
CA ASP A 273 9.09 -13.01 -5.04
C ASP A 273 7.70 -12.43 -4.73
N TRP A 274 6.68 -13.30 -4.66
CA TRP A 274 5.29 -12.89 -4.42
C TRP A 274 5.13 -12.17 -3.07
N ASP A 275 5.92 -12.55 -2.08
CA ASP A 275 5.90 -11.99 -0.73
C ASP A 275 6.26 -10.49 -0.72
N LEU A 276 7.31 -10.12 -1.46
CA LEU A 276 7.74 -8.75 -1.67
C LEU A 276 6.66 -7.93 -2.38
N PHE A 277 6.05 -8.49 -3.43
CA PHE A 277 5.08 -7.77 -4.27
C PHE A 277 3.67 -7.75 -3.68
N SER A 278 3.33 -8.71 -2.84
CA SER A 278 2.01 -8.80 -2.21
C SER A 278 1.65 -7.56 -1.38
N LEU A 279 2.65 -6.82 -0.88
CA LEU A 279 2.47 -5.60 -0.10
C LEU A 279 1.72 -4.49 -0.87
N ALA A 280 1.82 -4.45 -2.20
CA ALA A 280 1.12 -3.47 -3.03
C ALA A 280 -0.41 -3.61 -2.98
N SER A 281 -0.90 -4.80 -2.63
CA SER A 281 -2.34 -5.05 -2.55
C SER A 281 -3.03 -4.30 -1.41
N ILE A 282 -2.30 -3.88 -0.36
CA ILE A 282 -2.86 -3.17 0.80
C ILE A 282 -3.41 -1.78 0.41
N PRO A 283 -2.61 -0.84 -0.14
CA PRO A 283 -3.15 0.44 -0.59
C PRO A 283 -4.22 0.27 -1.67
N ALA A 284 -4.05 -0.70 -2.59
CA ALA A 284 -5.03 -0.98 -3.64
C ALA A 284 -6.37 -1.45 -3.06
N ALA A 285 -6.39 -2.30 -2.03
CA ALA A 285 -7.61 -2.79 -1.40
C ALA A 285 -8.37 -1.68 -0.64
N LEU A 286 -7.65 -0.75 -0.01
CA LEU A 286 -8.25 0.44 0.59
C LEU A 286 -8.84 1.36 -0.47
N LEU A 287 -8.09 1.62 -1.56
CA LEU A 287 -8.58 2.41 -2.70
C LEU A 287 -9.83 1.78 -3.33
N PHE A 288 -9.84 0.45 -3.48
CA PHE A 288 -10.99 -0.30 -3.96
C PHE A 288 -12.21 -0.12 -3.06
N SER A 289 -12.02 -0.26 -1.75
CA SER A 289 -13.11 -0.11 -0.77
C SER A 289 -13.75 1.29 -0.87
N GLU A 290 -12.92 2.35 -0.92
CA GLU A 290 -13.39 3.72 -1.04
C GLU A 290 -14.10 3.96 -2.39
N SER A 291 -13.49 3.49 -3.48
CA SER A 291 -13.96 3.68 -4.86
C SER A 291 -15.29 2.98 -5.12
N VAL A 292 -15.45 1.75 -4.63
CA VAL A 292 -16.71 1.02 -4.76
C VAL A 292 -17.82 1.70 -3.96
N ALA A 293 -17.54 2.13 -2.74
CA ALA A 293 -18.51 2.86 -1.92
C ALA A 293 -18.88 4.23 -2.50
N LEU A 294 -18.03 4.80 -3.35
CA LEU A 294 -18.30 6.02 -4.13
C LEU A 294 -19.23 5.76 -5.33
N VAL A 295 -18.97 4.68 -6.08
CA VAL A 295 -19.68 4.40 -7.34
C VAL A 295 -21.01 3.67 -7.12
N LEU A 296 -21.11 2.86 -6.07
CA LEU A 296 -22.31 2.10 -5.70
C LEU A 296 -22.86 2.60 -4.34
N PRO A 297 -23.49 3.78 -4.29
CA PRO A 297 -23.97 4.36 -3.04
C PRO A 297 -25.13 3.56 -2.43
N GLU A 298 -25.91 2.87 -3.26
CA GLU A 298 -27.03 2.06 -2.80
C GLU A 298 -26.55 0.74 -2.18
N ARG A 299 -26.97 0.49 -0.94
CA ARG A 299 -26.54 -0.68 -0.16
C ARG A 299 -26.85 -2.00 -0.84
N GLN A 300 -27.94 -2.08 -1.61
CA GLN A 300 -28.32 -3.28 -2.33
C GLN A 300 -27.30 -3.60 -3.43
N TYR A 301 -27.03 -2.66 -4.33
CA TYR A 301 -26.05 -2.84 -5.41
C TYR A 301 -24.64 -3.06 -4.90
N LEU A 302 -24.28 -2.37 -3.81
CA LEU A 302 -22.99 -2.57 -3.17
C LEU A 302 -22.82 -4.00 -2.66
N ARG A 303 -23.84 -4.56 -1.99
CA ARG A 303 -23.82 -5.94 -1.50
C ARG A 303 -23.82 -6.93 -2.65
N THR A 304 -24.72 -6.79 -3.62
CA THR A 304 -24.83 -7.74 -4.74
C THR A 304 -23.60 -7.69 -5.65
N GLY A 305 -22.94 -6.54 -5.79
CA GLY A 305 -21.74 -6.38 -6.58
C GLY A 305 -20.46 -6.83 -5.86
N ALA A 306 -20.23 -6.38 -4.63
CA ALA A 306 -18.95 -6.60 -3.96
C ALA A 306 -18.89 -7.90 -3.13
N LEU A 307 -20.00 -8.42 -2.62
CA LEU A 307 -19.99 -9.64 -1.80
C LEU A 307 -19.51 -10.88 -2.59
N PRO A 308 -20.00 -11.16 -3.82
CA PRO A 308 -19.50 -12.29 -4.60
C PRO A 308 -18.00 -12.18 -4.89
N LEU A 309 -17.53 -10.97 -5.16
CA LEU A 309 -16.11 -10.72 -5.39
C LEU A 309 -15.27 -11.02 -4.14
N LEU A 310 -15.69 -10.58 -2.95
CA LEU A 310 -15.01 -10.93 -1.71
C LEU A 310 -15.03 -12.43 -1.41
N ILE A 311 -16.12 -13.13 -1.75
CA ILE A 311 -16.19 -14.60 -1.61
C ILE A 311 -15.17 -15.27 -2.54
N ILE A 312 -15.09 -14.86 -3.81
CA ILE A 312 -14.11 -15.39 -4.77
C ILE A 312 -12.68 -15.12 -4.27
N GLN A 313 -12.40 -13.90 -3.83
CA GLN A 313 -11.09 -13.55 -3.28
C GLN A 313 -10.75 -14.38 -2.03
N ALA A 314 -11.71 -14.59 -1.13
CA ALA A 314 -11.53 -15.44 0.06
C ALA A 314 -11.26 -16.90 -0.32
N LEU A 315 -12.03 -17.48 -1.25
CA LEU A 315 -11.85 -18.85 -1.71
C LEU A 315 -10.48 -19.05 -2.34
N HIS A 316 -10.06 -18.11 -3.19
CA HIS A 316 -8.72 -18.10 -3.79
C HIS A 316 -7.62 -18.11 -2.73
N THR A 317 -7.69 -17.19 -1.76
CA THR A 317 -6.70 -17.10 -0.67
C THR A 317 -6.69 -18.34 0.22
N ILE A 318 -7.85 -18.93 0.54
CA ILE A 318 -7.93 -20.18 1.33
C ILE A 318 -7.27 -21.34 0.58
N ILE A 319 -7.59 -21.49 -0.71
CA ILE A 319 -7.00 -22.54 -1.55
C ILE A 319 -5.48 -22.36 -1.65
N TRP A 320 -5.02 -21.13 -1.83
CA TRP A 320 -3.58 -20.85 -1.92
C TRP A 320 -2.85 -21.15 -0.62
N ILE A 321 -3.38 -20.70 0.53
CA ILE A 321 -2.83 -21.03 1.84
C ILE A 321 -2.77 -22.55 2.02
N TYR A 322 -3.86 -23.27 1.71
CA TYR A 322 -3.89 -24.73 1.81
C TYR A 322 -2.84 -25.39 0.93
N GLN A 323 -2.71 -24.97 -0.33
CA GLN A 323 -1.70 -25.49 -1.25
C GLN A 323 -0.28 -25.35 -0.68
N ASN A 324 0.01 -24.22 -0.02
CA ASN A 324 1.30 -23.98 0.63
C ASN A 324 1.52 -24.77 1.93
N THR A 325 0.51 -25.48 2.44
CA THR A 325 0.68 -26.44 3.55
C THR A 325 1.03 -27.85 3.09
N LEU A 326 0.85 -28.15 1.80
CA LEU A 326 1.13 -29.48 1.25
C LEU A 326 2.65 -29.70 1.15
N PRO A 327 3.13 -30.94 1.29
CA PRO A 327 4.54 -31.26 1.06
C PRO A 327 4.94 -30.83 -0.36
N TRP A 328 5.98 -30.01 -0.46
CA TRP A 328 6.55 -29.65 -1.76
C TRP A 328 7.46 -30.79 -2.23
N GLU A 329 6.99 -31.59 -3.17
CA GLU A 329 7.88 -32.48 -3.91
C GLU A 329 8.60 -31.64 -4.96
N TRP A 330 9.91 -31.47 -4.81
CA TRP A 330 10.74 -30.86 -5.84
C TRP A 330 10.73 -31.77 -7.08
N PRO A 331 10.25 -31.31 -8.25
CA PRO A 331 10.49 -32.02 -9.50
C PRO A 331 11.97 -31.99 -9.91
#